data_AF-A0A7T3E8Y9-F1
#
_entry.id   AF-A0A7T3E8Y9-F1
#
_cell.length_a   1.000
_cell.length_b   1.000
_cell.length_c   1.000
_cell.angle_alpha   90.00
_cell.angle_beta   90.00
_cell.angle_gamma   90.00
#
_symmetry.space_group_name_H-M   'P 1'
#
loop_
_entity.id
_entity.type
_entity.pdbx_description
1 polymer ?
#
loop_
_entity_poly.entity_id
_entity_poly.type
_entity_poly.pdbx_seq_one_letter_code
_entity_poly.pdbx_strand_id
1 'polypeptide(L)'
;MTAWIEVLAERIEDEVAARGRLTNAGPHYVYVLCRSDGTPFYVGKGVQNRCFHHEAEARKTERLTHKLNLLRAMHRRGEAIGYCIESSFDTETEAHVRERHLIATFGRHDQGRGPLTNQTDGGEGASNPSPESRERRRQSLWGEAEDEERRAANTWFQTLCKVKSVPVKPLSRFKPERLHANRTDFAMSQRQAAALTASAVANHVLLQPGTAIPRLMIVDGIAMSIENGVGRDILSSGMATIADGATGAETLSLTPTGYRFIVSTMGQRMLEAAGVLVPSLEKN
;
A
#
# COMPACT_ATOMS: atom_id res chain seq x y z
N MET A 1 24.25 -17.97 0.33
CA MET A 1 22.80 -17.82 0.53
C MET A 1 22.08 -19.16 0.75
N THR A 2 22.73 -20.30 0.47
CA THR A 2 22.09 -21.63 0.36
C THR A 2 21.95 -22.40 1.69
N ALA A 3 22.95 -22.37 2.57
CA ALA A 3 22.95 -23.24 3.78
C ALA A 3 21.81 -22.97 4.79
N TRP A 4 21.33 -21.74 4.90
CA TRP A 4 20.28 -21.40 5.88
C TRP A 4 18.86 -21.70 5.38
N ILE A 5 18.66 -21.73 4.05
CA ILE A 5 17.37 -22.11 3.46
C ILE A 5 17.14 -23.60 3.68
N GLU A 6 18.18 -24.42 3.52
CA GLU A 6 18.13 -25.87 3.77
C GLU A 6 17.86 -26.18 5.25
N VAL A 7 18.58 -25.52 6.17
CA VAL A 7 18.37 -25.69 7.63
C VAL A 7 16.99 -25.22 8.09
N LEU A 8 16.44 -24.17 7.49
CA LEU A 8 15.08 -23.72 7.81
C LEU A 8 14.03 -24.65 7.21
N ALA A 9 14.22 -25.12 5.98
CA ALA A 9 13.27 -25.99 5.29
C ALA A 9 12.95 -27.26 6.11
N GLU A 10 13.96 -27.84 6.76
CA GLU A 10 13.80 -29.02 7.63
C GLU A 10 13.09 -28.73 8.96
N ARG A 11 12.96 -27.44 9.33
CA ARG A 11 12.37 -26.99 10.61
C ARG A 11 11.02 -26.30 10.44
N ILE A 12 10.50 -26.22 9.21
CA ILE A 12 9.20 -25.63 8.92
C ILE A 12 8.10 -26.59 9.37
N GLU A 13 7.17 -26.03 10.13
CA GLU A 13 6.02 -26.70 10.69
C GLU A 13 4.74 -26.08 10.14
N ASP A 14 3.67 -26.87 10.12
CA ASP A 14 2.32 -26.34 9.98
C ASP A 14 1.84 -25.68 11.28
N GLU A 15 0.66 -25.05 11.24
CA GLU A 15 0.09 -24.36 12.40
C GLU A 15 -0.13 -25.31 13.60
N VAL A 16 -0.51 -26.56 13.35
CA VAL A 16 -0.84 -27.53 14.41
C VAL A 16 0.43 -27.92 15.17
N ALA A 17 1.49 -28.29 14.45
CA ALA A 17 2.78 -28.62 15.03
C ALA A 17 3.40 -27.42 15.75
N ALA A 18 3.34 -26.22 15.16
CA ALA A 18 3.84 -25.01 15.79
C ALA A 18 3.10 -24.66 17.09
N ARG A 19 1.77 -24.85 17.15
CA ARG A 19 0.98 -24.69 18.39
C ARG A 19 1.38 -25.69 19.46
N GLY A 20 1.62 -26.95 19.08
CA GLY A 20 2.13 -27.98 19.98
C GLY A 20 3.47 -27.57 20.60
N ARG A 21 4.40 -27.07 19.78
CA ARG A 21 5.71 -26.58 20.25
C ARG A 21 5.59 -25.39 21.20
N LEU A 22 4.69 -24.44 20.92
CA LEU A 22 4.49 -23.27 21.77
C LEU A 22 3.86 -23.56 23.13
N THR A 23 3.18 -24.71 23.27
CA THR A 23 2.58 -25.11 24.56
C THR A 23 3.67 -25.33 25.63
N ASN A 24 4.88 -25.69 25.23
CA ASN A 24 6.03 -25.93 26.11
C ASN A 24 7.14 -24.89 25.96
N ALA A 25 6.90 -23.80 25.23
CA ALA A 25 7.90 -22.77 25.01
C ALA A 25 8.03 -21.83 26.22
N GLY A 26 9.22 -21.24 26.39
CA GLY A 26 9.44 -20.15 27.34
C GLY A 26 8.52 -18.94 27.09
N PRO A 27 8.45 -18.00 28.05
CA PRO A 27 7.51 -16.86 28.00
C PRO A 27 7.69 -15.98 26.76
N HIS A 28 8.89 -15.96 26.19
CA HIS A 28 9.22 -15.29 24.93
C HIS A 28 9.80 -16.27 23.93
N TYR A 29 9.51 -16.08 22.65
CA TYR A 29 10.08 -16.88 21.58
C TYR A 29 10.35 -16.04 20.35
N VAL A 30 11.24 -16.53 19.49
CA VAL A 30 11.50 -15.96 18.16
C VAL A 30 11.01 -16.96 17.11
N TYR A 31 10.29 -16.45 16.12
CA TYR A 31 9.75 -17.25 15.03
C TYR A 31 10.11 -16.65 13.67
N VAL A 32 10.15 -17.53 12.68
CA VAL A 32 10.30 -17.20 11.26
C VAL A 32 9.06 -17.70 10.54
N LEU A 33 8.47 -16.83 9.71
CA LEU A 33 7.43 -17.22 8.77
C LEU A 33 8.06 -17.46 7.40
N CYS A 34 7.72 -18.60 6.80
CA CYS A 34 8.30 -19.08 5.57
C CYS A 34 7.22 -19.35 4.51
N ARG A 35 7.61 -19.24 3.24
CA ARG A 35 6.82 -19.77 2.12
C ARG A 35 6.94 -21.29 2.06
N SER A 36 6.10 -21.92 1.24
CA SER A 36 6.13 -23.37 0.99
C SER A 36 7.47 -23.87 0.43
N ASP A 37 8.23 -23.02 -0.25
CA ASP A 37 9.57 -23.32 -0.79
C ASP A 37 10.70 -23.18 0.26
N GLY A 38 10.36 -22.89 1.51
CA GLY A 38 11.34 -22.68 2.59
C GLY A 38 11.88 -21.26 2.70
N THR A 39 11.51 -20.35 1.79
CA THR A 39 12.01 -18.97 1.81
C THR A 39 11.46 -18.21 3.02
N PRO A 40 12.32 -17.69 3.91
CA PRO A 40 11.86 -16.87 5.03
C PRO A 40 11.38 -15.51 4.51
N PHE A 41 10.24 -15.03 4.98
CA PHE A 41 9.71 -13.73 4.60
C PHE A 41 9.42 -12.80 5.79
N TYR A 42 9.42 -13.31 7.02
CA TYR A 42 9.25 -12.48 8.20
C TYR A 42 9.91 -13.13 9.42
N VAL A 43 10.58 -12.33 10.23
CA VAL A 43 11.08 -12.74 11.56
C VAL A 43 10.37 -11.90 12.60
N GLY A 44 9.95 -12.51 13.71
CA GLY A 44 9.38 -11.75 14.81
C GLY A 44 9.59 -12.41 16.16
N LYS A 45 9.57 -11.58 17.20
CA LYS A 45 9.38 -12.04 18.58
C LYS A 45 7.90 -12.26 18.90
N GLY A 46 7.62 -13.32 19.65
CA GLY A 46 6.30 -13.76 20.08
C GLY A 46 6.18 -13.91 21.59
N VAL A 47 4.95 -13.74 22.08
CA VAL A 47 4.47 -14.30 23.34
C VAL A 47 3.16 -15.01 23.01
N GLN A 48 2.85 -16.10 23.72
CA GLN A 48 1.64 -16.89 23.46
C GLN A 48 1.47 -17.23 21.97
N ASN A 49 0.35 -16.88 21.36
CA ASN A 49 -0.02 -17.22 19.97
C ASN A 49 0.33 -16.13 18.94
N ARG A 50 1.22 -15.18 19.27
CA ARG A 50 1.51 -14.01 18.41
C ARG A 50 1.89 -14.36 16.97
N CYS A 51 2.63 -15.45 16.72
CA CYS A 51 2.99 -15.84 15.36
C CYS A 51 1.80 -16.20 14.46
N PHE A 52 0.65 -16.60 15.02
CA PHE A 52 -0.56 -16.95 14.27
C PHE A 52 -1.45 -15.74 13.98
N HIS A 53 -1.25 -14.61 14.68
CA HIS A 53 -2.12 -13.44 14.52
C HIS A 53 -1.93 -12.72 13.18
N HIS A 54 -0.82 -12.95 12.47
CA HIS A 54 -0.51 -12.26 11.21
C HIS A 54 -1.50 -12.60 10.10
N GLU A 55 -1.99 -13.84 10.04
CA GLU A 55 -3.01 -14.22 9.05
C GLU A 55 -4.35 -13.56 9.33
N ALA A 56 -4.76 -13.54 10.60
CA ALA A 56 -5.97 -12.85 11.01
C ALA A 56 -5.86 -11.34 10.76
N GLU A 57 -4.69 -10.74 11.04
CA GLU A 57 -4.40 -9.35 10.69
C GLU A 57 -4.56 -9.13 9.19
N ALA A 58 -3.94 -9.97 8.34
CA ALA A 58 -4.01 -9.85 6.88
C ALA A 58 -5.43 -9.92 6.31
N ARG A 59 -6.33 -10.68 6.94
CA ARG A 59 -7.74 -10.78 6.55
C ARG A 59 -8.61 -9.62 7.05
N LYS A 60 -8.30 -9.07 8.23
CA LYS A 60 -9.16 -8.11 8.93
C LYS A 60 -8.79 -6.65 8.72
N THR A 61 -7.55 -6.37 8.36
CA THR A 61 -7.09 -5.00 8.13
C THR A 61 -6.99 -4.71 6.63
N GLU A 62 -7.15 -3.45 6.26
CA GLU A 62 -6.91 -2.97 4.88
C GLU A 62 -5.50 -2.39 4.70
N ARG A 63 -4.69 -2.36 5.78
CA ARG A 63 -3.30 -1.86 5.71
C ARG A 63 -2.49 -2.57 4.63
N LEU A 64 -1.80 -1.79 3.81
CA LEU A 64 -1.03 -2.27 2.65
C LEU A 64 0.47 -2.37 2.97
N THR A 65 0.84 -3.11 4.01
CA THR A 65 2.26 -3.38 4.28
C THR A 65 2.76 -4.53 3.41
N HIS A 66 4.07 -4.55 3.10
CA HIS A 66 4.67 -5.62 2.30
C HIS A 66 4.40 -7.03 2.88
N LYS A 67 4.49 -7.18 4.22
CA LYS A 67 4.12 -8.40 4.96
C LYS A 67 2.68 -8.84 4.67
N LEU A 68 1.71 -7.95 4.87
CA LEU A 68 0.29 -8.29 4.74
C LEU A 68 -0.11 -8.56 3.29
N ASN A 69 0.45 -7.80 2.33
CA ASN A 69 0.21 -8.03 0.91
C ASN A 69 0.75 -9.37 0.45
N LEU A 70 1.92 -9.79 0.96
CA LEU A 70 2.47 -11.12 0.70
C LEU A 70 1.55 -12.22 1.27
N LEU A 71 1.12 -12.09 2.53
CA LEU A 71 0.20 -13.05 3.16
C LEU A 71 -1.13 -13.18 2.39
N ARG A 72 -1.74 -12.06 1.98
CA ARG A 72 -2.95 -12.06 1.15
C ARG A 72 -2.71 -12.72 -0.21
N ALA A 73 -1.54 -12.49 -0.82
CA ALA A 73 -1.18 -13.12 -2.09
C ALA A 73 -1.01 -14.63 -1.96
N MET A 74 -0.39 -15.11 -0.88
CA MET A 74 -0.27 -16.55 -0.58
C MET A 74 -1.66 -17.18 -0.38
N HIS A 75 -2.53 -16.55 0.42
CA HIS A 75 -3.91 -17.02 0.62
C HIS A 75 -4.70 -17.13 -0.68
N ARG A 76 -4.59 -16.15 -1.58
CA ARG A 76 -5.26 -16.21 -2.91
C ARG A 76 -4.76 -17.35 -3.80
N ARG A 77 -3.51 -17.80 -3.61
CA ARG A 77 -2.92 -18.92 -4.35
C ARG A 77 -3.17 -20.27 -3.68
N GLY A 78 -3.83 -20.29 -2.52
CA GLY A 78 -3.98 -21.50 -1.71
C GLY A 78 -2.67 -21.97 -1.07
N GLU A 79 -1.66 -21.09 -0.96
CA GLU A 79 -0.39 -21.40 -0.33
C GLU A 79 -0.52 -21.31 1.19
N ALA A 80 -0.01 -22.32 1.89
CA ALA A 80 0.08 -22.32 3.34
C ALA A 80 1.34 -21.57 3.82
N ILE A 81 1.26 -21.02 5.04
CA ILE A 81 2.42 -20.43 5.72
C ILE A 81 3.16 -21.54 6.47
N GLY A 82 4.47 -21.57 6.28
CA GLY A 82 5.37 -22.35 7.12
C GLY A 82 5.75 -21.58 8.38
N TYR A 83 5.71 -22.25 9.53
CA TYR A 83 6.12 -21.69 10.82
C TYR A 83 7.43 -22.35 11.27
N CYS A 84 8.44 -21.56 11.61
CA CYS A 84 9.62 -22.07 12.29
C CYS A 84 9.75 -21.35 13.63
N ILE A 85 9.41 -22.02 14.73
CA ILE A 85 9.73 -21.54 16.08
C ILE A 85 11.22 -21.79 16.30
N GLU A 86 12.00 -20.71 16.25
CA GLU A 86 13.46 -20.81 16.15
C GLU A 86 14.09 -21.09 17.51
N SER A 87 13.66 -20.36 18.54
CA SER A 87 14.18 -20.44 19.91
C SER A 87 13.20 -19.81 20.91
N SER A 88 13.31 -20.20 22.18
CA SER A 88 12.56 -19.64 23.31
C SER A 88 13.49 -19.11 24.39
N PHE A 89 13.05 -18.09 25.12
CA PHE A 89 13.83 -17.35 26.10
C PHE A 89 12.96 -16.99 27.31
N ASP A 90 13.60 -16.90 28.47
CA ASP A 90 12.96 -16.46 29.71
C ASP A 90 12.79 -14.95 29.75
N THR A 91 13.67 -14.20 29.06
CA THR A 91 13.62 -12.74 29.02
C THR A 91 13.29 -12.19 27.63
N GLU A 92 12.58 -11.07 27.61
CA GLU A 92 12.25 -10.34 26.38
C GLU A 92 13.50 -9.81 25.67
N THR A 93 14.50 -9.38 26.43
CA THR A 93 15.77 -8.84 25.93
C THR A 93 16.53 -9.86 25.09
N GLU A 94 16.65 -11.10 25.57
CA GLU A 94 17.34 -12.17 24.82
C GLU A 94 16.63 -12.49 23.52
N ALA A 95 15.31 -12.58 23.56
CA ALA A 95 14.49 -12.79 22.37
C ALA A 95 14.64 -11.63 21.36
N HIS A 96 14.77 -10.39 21.82
CA HIS A 96 15.05 -9.24 20.94
C HIS A 96 16.45 -9.29 20.32
N VAL A 97 17.47 -9.67 21.08
CA VAL A 97 18.82 -9.87 20.55
C VAL A 97 18.80 -10.92 19.44
N ARG A 98 18.09 -12.03 19.65
CA ARG A 98 17.98 -13.10 18.66
C ARG A 98 17.17 -12.68 17.43
N GLU A 99 16.05 -11.98 17.60
CA GLU A 99 15.26 -11.40 16.51
C GLU A 99 16.12 -10.51 15.61
N ARG A 100 16.88 -9.57 16.20
CA ARG A 100 17.79 -8.68 15.47
C ARG A 100 18.86 -9.45 14.71
N HIS A 101 19.45 -10.46 15.34
CA HIS A 101 20.46 -11.31 14.72
C HIS A 101 19.90 -12.01 13.47
N LEU A 102 18.72 -12.64 13.57
CA LEU A 102 18.09 -13.32 12.44
C LEU A 102 17.70 -12.35 11.31
N ILE A 103 17.17 -11.16 11.63
CA ILE A 103 16.87 -10.14 10.62
C ILE A 103 18.13 -9.70 9.86
N ALA A 104 19.23 -9.51 10.57
CA ALA A 104 20.52 -9.17 9.97
C ALA A 104 21.06 -10.31 9.09
N THR A 105 20.92 -11.56 9.54
CA THR A 105 21.40 -12.76 8.84
C THR A 105 20.62 -13.04 7.55
N PHE A 106 19.29 -13.01 7.60
CA PHE A 106 18.48 -13.26 6.40
C PHE A 106 18.42 -12.05 5.46
N GLY A 107 18.47 -10.84 6.00
CA GLY A 107 18.45 -9.60 5.23
C GLY A 107 17.05 -9.14 4.83
N ARG A 108 16.86 -7.81 4.84
CA ARG A 108 15.58 -7.17 4.51
C ARG A 108 15.47 -6.84 3.02
N HIS A 109 14.25 -6.98 2.52
CA HIS A 109 13.91 -6.70 1.14
C HIS A 109 14.02 -5.21 0.80
N ASP A 110 13.57 -4.32 1.69
CA ASP A 110 13.60 -2.87 1.45
C ASP A 110 15.02 -2.28 1.37
N GLN A 111 16.01 -3.03 1.86
CA GLN A 111 17.43 -2.68 1.81
C GLN A 111 18.18 -3.45 0.70
N GLY A 112 17.48 -4.28 -0.09
CA GLY A 112 18.09 -5.13 -1.11
C GLY A 112 19.02 -6.21 -0.56
N ARG A 113 18.89 -6.58 0.72
CA ARG A 113 19.81 -7.52 1.41
C ARG A 113 19.26 -8.93 1.57
N GLY A 114 17.96 -9.15 1.35
CA GLY A 114 17.34 -10.45 1.51
C GLY A 114 15.83 -10.45 1.38
N PRO A 115 15.15 -11.57 1.67
CA PRO A 115 13.73 -11.77 1.39
C PRO A 115 12.78 -11.22 2.47
N LEU A 116 13.30 -10.74 3.62
CA LEU A 116 12.45 -10.38 4.74
C LEU A 116 11.62 -9.11 4.49
N THR A 117 10.35 -9.20 4.84
CA THR A 117 9.36 -8.11 4.80
C THR A 117 9.38 -7.21 6.04
N ASN A 118 10.29 -7.47 6.98
CA ASN A 118 10.51 -6.68 8.19
C ASN A 118 10.75 -5.20 7.85
N GLN A 119 10.10 -4.30 8.60
CA GLN A 119 10.21 -2.85 8.41
C GLN A 119 11.22 -2.18 9.34
N THR A 120 11.83 -2.93 10.25
CA THR A 120 12.86 -2.46 11.19
C THR A 120 13.93 -3.54 11.33
N ASP A 121 15.06 -3.20 11.94
CA ASP A 121 16.13 -4.17 12.22
C ASP A 121 15.81 -5.08 13.43
N GLY A 122 14.61 -4.98 14.02
CA GLY A 122 14.20 -5.71 15.24
C GLY A 122 14.63 -5.02 16.55
N GLY A 123 14.18 -5.55 17.69
CA GLY A 123 14.41 -4.97 19.02
C GLY A 123 13.31 -4.01 19.52
N GLU A 124 13.34 -3.64 20.80
CA GLU A 124 12.45 -2.60 21.35
C GLU A 124 12.84 -1.21 20.82
N GLY A 125 11.85 -0.47 20.32
CA GLY A 125 12.06 0.80 19.64
C GLY A 125 12.48 0.61 18.18
N ALA A 126 11.97 1.45 17.27
CA ALA A 126 12.30 1.31 15.85
C ALA A 126 13.75 1.75 15.57
N SER A 127 14.70 0.84 15.74
CA SER A 127 16.05 0.98 15.24
C SER A 127 16.05 0.83 13.73
N ASN A 128 16.58 1.84 13.04
CA ASN A 128 16.71 1.89 11.58
C ASN A 128 15.41 1.53 10.81
N PRO A 129 14.31 2.28 11.04
CA PRO A 129 13.04 2.03 10.38
C PRO A 129 13.20 2.15 8.86
N SER A 130 12.50 1.28 8.13
CA SER A 130 12.43 1.29 6.66
C SER A 130 12.06 2.68 6.15
N PRO A 131 12.41 3.05 4.91
CA PRO A 131 11.91 4.27 4.29
C PRO A 131 10.39 4.40 4.40
N GLU A 132 9.66 3.29 4.26
CA GLU A 132 8.20 3.21 4.45
C GLU A 132 7.78 3.52 5.90
N SER A 133 8.49 2.99 6.90
CA SER A 133 8.20 3.26 8.32
C SER A 133 8.66 4.65 8.76
N ARG A 134 9.74 5.19 8.18
CA ARG A 134 10.20 6.57 8.36
C ARG A 134 9.20 7.55 7.77
N GLU A 135 8.67 7.24 6.59
CA GLU A 135 7.63 8.00 5.93
C GLU A 135 6.31 7.94 6.72
N ARG A 136 5.91 6.77 7.24
CA ARG A 136 4.74 6.64 8.13
C ARG A 136 4.88 7.45 9.42
N ARG A 137 6.07 7.43 10.04
CA ARG A 137 6.38 8.24 11.23
C ARG A 137 6.50 9.73 10.91
N ARG A 138 6.96 10.08 9.70
CA ARG A 138 6.99 11.45 9.20
C ARG A 138 5.57 11.94 8.93
N GLN A 139 4.69 11.11 8.37
CA GLN A 139 3.27 11.39 8.19
C GLN A 139 2.51 11.53 9.52
N SER A 140 2.96 10.88 10.60
CA SER A 140 2.39 11.09 11.94
C SER A 140 2.93 12.31 12.68
N LEU A 141 4.07 12.87 12.25
CA LEU A 141 4.71 14.06 12.85
C LEU A 141 4.45 15.35 12.04
N TRP A 142 4.07 15.24 10.77
CA TRP A 142 3.80 16.37 9.89
C TRP A 142 2.29 16.56 9.71
N GLY A 143 1.74 17.37 10.61
CA GLY A 143 0.40 17.90 10.54
C GLY A 143 -0.58 17.08 11.36
N GLU A 144 -0.90 17.58 12.54
CA GLU A 144 -2.22 17.34 13.13
C GLU A 144 -3.27 17.86 12.14
N ALA A 145 -3.69 17.00 11.22
CA ALA A 145 -5.06 17.04 10.79
C ALA A 145 -5.85 16.35 11.91
N GLU A 146 -6.51 17.14 12.75
CA GLU A 146 -7.56 16.69 13.69
C GLU A 146 -8.61 15.78 13.02
N ASP A 147 -8.67 15.78 11.69
CA ASP A 147 -9.70 15.15 10.88
C ASP A 147 -9.30 13.78 10.30
N GLU A 148 -10.04 12.75 10.71
CA GLU A 148 -9.86 11.36 10.30
C GLU A 148 -10.13 11.16 8.79
N GLU A 149 -11.17 11.77 8.25
CA GLU A 149 -11.54 11.63 6.83
C GLU A 149 -10.44 12.15 5.91
N ARG A 150 -9.86 13.31 6.24
CA ARG A 150 -8.77 13.89 5.44
C ARG A 150 -7.50 13.05 5.49
N ARG A 151 -7.23 12.41 6.63
CA ARG A 151 -6.09 11.50 6.76
C ARG A 151 -6.28 10.27 5.89
N ALA A 152 -7.46 9.66 5.93
CA ALA A 152 -7.81 8.51 5.09
C ALA A 152 -7.71 8.86 3.60
N ALA A 153 -8.31 9.98 3.18
CA ALA A 153 -8.22 10.50 1.81
C ALA A 153 -6.76 10.68 1.35
N ASN A 154 -5.93 11.30 2.19
CA ASN A 154 -4.53 11.52 1.88
C ASN A 154 -3.75 10.20 1.80
N THR A 155 -3.94 9.30 2.76
CA THR A 155 -3.26 8.01 2.79
C THR A 155 -3.60 7.18 1.57
N TRP A 156 -4.89 7.09 1.21
CA TRP A 156 -5.34 6.41 0.00
C TRP A 156 -4.73 7.04 -1.26
N PHE A 157 -4.82 8.36 -1.43
CA PHE A 157 -4.30 9.03 -2.62
C PHE A 157 -2.78 8.83 -2.79
N GLN A 158 -2.03 8.87 -1.67
CA GLN A 158 -0.58 8.69 -1.67
C GLN A 158 -0.13 7.26 -2.03
N THR A 159 -1.06 6.30 -2.13
CA THR A 159 -0.78 4.97 -2.70
C THR A 159 -0.72 5.01 -4.23
N LEU A 160 -1.48 5.92 -4.86
CA LEU A 160 -1.53 6.11 -6.31
C LEU A 160 -0.39 7.00 -6.81
N CYS A 161 -0.15 8.12 -6.12
CA CYS A 161 0.87 9.08 -6.54
C CYS A 161 1.42 9.88 -5.36
N LYS A 162 2.75 10.00 -5.28
CA LYS A 162 3.41 10.83 -4.27
C LYS A 162 3.33 12.30 -4.65
N VAL A 163 2.54 13.08 -3.92
CA VAL A 163 2.38 14.52 -4.14
C VAL A 163 2.49 15.31 -2.85
N LYS A 164 3.00 16.54 -2.92
CA LYS A 164 3.06 17.46 -1.76
C LYS A 164 1.67 17.91 -1.31
N SER A 165 0.75 18.10 -2.25
CA SER A 165 -0.63 18.54 -1.99
C SER A 165 -1.62 17.61 -2.70
N VAL A 166 -2.40 16.87 -1.90
CA VAL A 166 -3.39 15.91 -2.39
C VAL A 166 -4.52 16.66 -3.12
N PRO A 167 -4.85 16.30 -4.38
CA PRO A 167 -5.81 17.01 -5.23
C PRO A 167 -7.27 16.59 -5.02
N VAL A 168 -7.55 15.70 -4.07
CA VAL A 168 -8.90 15.27 -3.70
C VAL A 168 -9.17 15.65 -2.25
N LYS A 169 -10.42 15.98 -1.93
CA LYS A 169 -10.82 16.38 -0.57
C LYS A 169 -12.14 15.72 -0.16
N PRO A 170 -12.32 15.38 1.12
CA PRO A 170 -13.64 15.01 1.66
C PRO A 170 -14.65 16.15 1.49
N LEU A 171 -15.86 15.83 1.04
CA LEU A 171 -16.93 16.81 0.84
C LEU A 171 -17.37 17.49 2.14
N SER A 172 -17.18 16.83 3.29
CA SER A 172 -17.39 17.40 4.62
C SER A 172 -16.53 18.66 4.88
N ARG A 173 -15.42 18.83 4.15
CA ARG A 173 -14.40 19.87 4.39
C ARG A 173 -14.30 20.92 3.29
N PHE A 174 -14.96 20.73 2.15
CA PHE A 174 -14.98 21.75 1.11
C PHE A 174 -16.25 21.68 0.28
N LYS A 175 -16.69 22.85 -0.19
CA LYS A 175 -17.83 22.97 -1.10
C LYS A 175 -17.33 22.96 -2.54
N PRO A 176 -17.71 21.96 -3.35
CA PRO A 176 -17.40 21.97 -4.78
C PRO A 176 -18.08 23.14 -5.48
N GLU A 177 -17.33 23.89 -6.27
CA GLU A 177 -17.82 24.95 -7.15
C GLU A 177 -17.83 24.48 -8.60
N ARG A 178 -18.55 25.19 -9.47
CA ARG A 178 -18.57 24.88 -10.90
C ARG A 178 -17.16 25.00 -11.48
N LEU A 179 -16.67 23.92 -12.08
CA LEU A 179 -15.38 23.96 -12.76
C LEU A 179 -15.47 24.84 -14.03
N HIS A 180 -14.36 25.52 -14.31
CA HIS A 180 -14.15 26.27 -15.54
C HIS A 180 -12.63 26.36 -15.78
N ALA A 181 -12.21 26.49 -17.04
CA ALA A 181 -10.82 26.84 -17.33
C ALA A 181 -10.60 28.31 -16.96
N ASN A 182 -9.55 28.62 -16.20
CA ASN A 182 -9.24 29.98 -15.76
C ASN A 182 -7.84 30.46 -16.21
N ARG A 183 -7.13 29.65 -16.98
CA ARG A 183 -5.83 29.96 -17.58
C ARG A 183 -5.79 29.47 -19.02
N THR A 184 -5.01 30.16 -19.84
CA THR A 184 -4.61 29.73 -21.18
C THR A 184 -3.19 29.17 -21.14
N ASP A 185 -2.84 28.31 -22.10
CA ASP A 185 -1.48 27.76 -22.29
C ASP A 185 -0.89 27.09 -21.03
N PHE A 186 -1.75 26.46 -20.22
CA PHE A 186 -1.35 25.84 -18.98
C PHE A 186 -0.85 24.40 -19.20
N ALA A 187 0.30 24.06 -18.63
CA ALA A 187 0.88 22.73 -18.84
C ALA A 187 0.16 21.63 -18.05
N MET A 188 0.08 20.44 -18.66
CA MET A 188 -0.32 19.22 -17.95
C MET A 188 0.71 18.88 -16.87
N SER A 189 0.24 18.35 -15.74
CA SER A 189 1.12 17.98 -14.62
C SER A 189 0.75 16.64 -14.02
N GLN A 190 1.70 16.01 -13.33
CA GLN A 190 1.48 14.76 -12.61
C GLN A 190 0.33 14.86 -11.59
N ARG A 191 0.16 16.03 -10.95
CA ARG A 191 -0.93 16.25 -9.99
C ARG A 191 -2.31 16.21 -10.64
N GLN A 192 -2.45 16.79 -11.83
CA GLN A 192 -3.70 16.72 -12.61
C GLN A 192 -3.98 15.28 -13.05
N ALA A 193 -2.96 14.60 -13.59
CA ALA A 193 -3.06 13.21 -14.02
C ALA A 193 -3.46 12.27 -12.87
N ALA A 194 -2.83 12.44 -11.72
CA ALA A 194 -3.13 11.65 -10.52
C ALA A 194 -4.54 11.91 -9.98
N ALA A 195 -5.08 13.14 -10.10
CA ALA A 195 -6.44 13.45 -9.69
C ALA A 195 -7.49 12.73 -10.54
N LEU A 196 -7.35 12.75 -11.87
CA LEU A 196 -8.22 12.00 -12.78
C LEU A 196 -8.08 10.50 -12.59
N THR A 197 -6.85 10.01 -12.42
CA THR A 197 -6.58 8.59 -12.16
C THR A 197 -7.25 8.14 -10.85
N ALA A 198 -7.12 8.93 -9.78
CA ALA A 198 -7.74 8.61 -8.50
C ALA A 198 -9.26 8.49 -8.62
N SER A 199 -9.90 9.45 -9.29
CA SER A 199 -11.35 9.35 -9.49
C SER A 199 -11.75 8.17 -10.38
N ALA A 200 -10.97 7.87 -11.41
CA ALA A 200 -11.21 6.69 -12.25
C ALA A 200 -11.10 5.38 -11.46
N VAL A 201 -10.10 5.26 -10.57
CA VAL A 201 -9.93 4.09 -9.70
C VAL A 201 -11.12 3.93 -8.76
N ALA A 202 -11.48 5.01 -8.05
CA ALA A 202 -12.55 4.97 -7.06
C ALA A 202 -13.94 4.73 -7.67
N ASN A 203 -14.15 5.10 -8.94
CA ASN A 203 -15.40 4.88 -9.67
C ASN A 203 -15.36 3.67 -10.62
N HIS A 204 -14.28 2.88 -10.63
CA HIS A 204 -14.09 1.74 -11.53
C HIS A 204 -14.26 2.07 -13.01
N VAL A 205 -13.72 3.22 -13.43
CA VAL A 205 -13.80 3.73 -14.80
C VAL A 205 -12.52 3.40 -15.57
N LEU A 206 -12.66 2.75 -16.73
CA LEU A 206 -11.55 2.51 -17.64
C LEU A 206 -11.13 3.80 -18.37
N LEU A 207 -9.85 4.16 -18.26
CA LEU A 207 -9.27 5.30 -18.94
C LEU A 207 -9.17 5.02 -20.44
N GLN A 208 -9.96 5.75 -21.22
CA GLN A 208 -9.88 5.80 -22.68
C GLN A 208 -10.16 7.24 -23.13
N PRO A 209 -9.70 7.65 -24.33
CA PRO A 209 -10.10 8.93 -24.89
C PRO A 209 -11.63 9.04 -24.97
N GLY A 210 -12.16 10.15 -24.47
CA GLY A 210 -13.60 10.43 -24.41
C GLY A 210 -14.31 9.91 -23.15
N THR A 211 -13.69 9.00 -22.37
CA THR A 211 -14.33 8.46 -21.17
C THR A 211 -14.70 9.56 -20.18
N ALA A 212 -15.94 9.50 -19.69
CA ALA A 212 -16.46 10.40 -18.69
C ALA A 212 -16.02 9.94 -17.29
N ILE A 213 -15.14 10.71 -16.65
CA ILE A 213 -14.61 10.44 -15.31
C ILE A 213 -15.38 11.31 -14.30
N PRO A 214 -16.14 10.73 -13.35
CA PRO A 214 -16.85 11.51 -12.35
C PRO A 214 -15.91 12.39 -11.56
N ARG A 215 -16.33 13.60 -11.20
CA ARG A 215 -15.56 14.43 -10.27
C ARG A 215 -15.70 13.95 -8.82
N LEU A 216 -16.87 13.42 -8.48
CA LEU A 216 -17.16 12.81 -7.19
C LEU A 216 -16.63 11.39 -7.13
N MET A 217 -16.23 10.97 -5.94
CA MET A 217 -15.78 9.60 -5.70
C MET A 217 -16.07 9.21 -4.25
N ILE A 218 -16.20 7.91 -3.99
CA ILE A 218 -16.32 7.38 -2.64
C ILE A 218 -15.14 6.45 -2.41
N VAL A 219 -14.42 6.65 -1.31
CA VAL A 219 -13.30 5.80 -0.90
C VAL A 219 -13.47 5.47 0.57
N ASP A 220 -13.52 4.18 0.89
CA ASP A 220 -13.69 3.68 2.26
C ASP A 220 -14.88 4.33 2.99
N GLY A 221 -15.98 4.55 2.26
CA GLY A 221 -17.20 5.20 2.77
C GLY A 221 -17.14 6.73 2.85
N ILE A 222 -16.00 7.35 2.53
CA ILE A 222 -15.81 8.80 2.57
C ILE A 222 -16.14 9.39 1.20
N ALA A 223 -17.14 10.26 1.15
CA ALA A 223 -17.48 11.00 -0.05
C ALA A 223 -16.44 12.11 -0.29
N MET A 224 -15.78 12.05 -1.44
CA MET A 224 -14.72 12.96 -1.84
C MET A 224 -14.99 13.56 -3.22
N SER A 225 -14.23 14.61 -3.54
CA SER A 225 -14.27 15.22 -4.86
C SER A 225 -12.92 15.78 -5.24
N ILE A 226 -12.65 15.82 -6.54
CA ILE A 226 -11.52 16.57 -7.11
C ILE A 226 -11.71 18.05 -6.73
N GLU A 227 -10.71 18.62 -6.05
CA GLU A 227 -10.83 19.98 -5.51
C GLU A 227 -10.95 21.04 -6.62
N ASN A 228 -11.48 22.22 -6.28
CA ASN A 228 -11.72 23.30 -7.25
C ASN A 228 -10.44 23.71 -8.00
N GLY A 229 -9.30 23.84 -7.29
CA GLY A 229 -8.04 24.29 -7.87
C GLY A 229 -7.53 23.35 -8.96
N VAL A 230 -7.30 22.08 -8.60
CA VAL A 230 -6.82 21.09 -9.58
C VAL A 230 -7.85 20.80 -10.68
N GLY A 231 -9.15 20.89 -10.38
CA GLY A 231 -10.20 20.73 -11.38
C GLY A 231 -10.12 21.83 -12.45
N ARG A 232 -9.91 23.08 -12.05
CA ARG A 232 -9.67 24.20 -12.98
C ARG A 232 -8.37 24.03 -13.77
N ASP A 233 -7.32 23.52 -13.13
CA ASP A 233 -6.04 23.23 -13.77
C ASP A 233 -6.17 22.13 -14.84
N ILE A 234 -6.95 21.07 -14.57
CA ILE A 234 -7.24 19.99 -15.53
C ILE A 234 -7.93 20.53 -16.78
N LEU A 235 -8.90 21.45 -16.61
CA LEU A 235 -9.59 22.08 -17.73
C LEU A 235 -8.67 23.05 -18.49
N SER A 236 -7.91 23.85 -17.74
CA SER A 236 -7.01 24.87 -18.32
C SER A 236 -5.85 24.24 -19.11
N SER A 237 -5.41 23.04 -18.72
CA SER A 237 -4.39 22.29 -19.48
C SER A 237 -4.93 21.48 -20.64
N GLY A 238 -6.26 21.43 -20.81
CA GLY A 238 -6.91 20.59 -21.82
C GLY A 238 -6.76 19.09 -21.56
N MET A 239 -6.43 18.67 -20.33
CA MET A 239 -6.31 17.24 -19.98
C MET A 239 -7.68 16.55 -19.99
N ALA A 240 -8.73 17.26 -19.58
CA ALA A 240 -10.11 16.83 -19.72
C ALA A 240 -11.01 18.04 -20.01
N THR A 241 -12.21 17.79 -20.52
CA THR A 241 -13.26 18.79 -20.69
C THR A 241 -14.47 18.43 -19.83
N ILE A 242 -15.33 19.39 -19.49
CA ILE A 242 -16.60 19.06 -18.83
C ILE A 242 -17.49 18.35 -19.86
N ALA A 243 -18.00 17.17 -19.49
CA ALA A 243 -18.95 16.41 -20.29
C ALA A 243 -20.38 16.81 -19.93
N ASP A 244 -20.76 16.56 -18.68
CA ASP A 244 -22.08 16.81 -18.11
C ASP A 244 -22.00 17.03 -16.59
N GLY A 245 -23.16 17.02 -15.93
CA GLY A 245 -23.28 17.06 -14.48
C GLY A 245 -23.57 18.45 -13.91
N ALA A 246 -24.18 18.44 -12.72
CA ALA A 246 -24.49 19.65 -11.98
C ALA A 246 -23.22 20.24 -11.33
N THR A 247 -23.31 21.50 -10.89
CA THR A 247 -22.25 22.16 -10.12
C THR A 247 -21.74 21.28 -8.99
N GLY A 248 -20.44 20.95 -9.02
CA GLY A 248 -19.81 20.14 -8.00
C GLY A 248 -19.85 18.63 -8.19
N ALA A 249 -20.66 18.16 -9.14
CA ALA A 249 -20.83 16.76 -9.52
C ALA A 249 -20.60 16.57 -11.02
N GLU A 250 -19.75 17.40 -11.61
CA GLU A 250 -19.44 17.34 -13.04
C GLU A 250 -18.79 16.01 -13.41
N THR A 251 -18.98 15.56 -14.64
CA THR A 251 -18.18 14.49 -15.23
C THR A 251 -17.18 15.09 -16.20
N LEU A 252 -15.93 14.61 -16.15
CA LEU A 252 -14.82 15.12 -16.95
C LEU A 252 -14.52 14.13 -18.09
N SER A 253 -14.77 14.53 -19.33
CA SER A 253 -14.39 13.73 -20.50
C SER A 253 -12.89 13.85 -20.75
N LEU A 254 -12.19 12.71 -20.69
CA LEU A 254 -10.75 12.64 -20.87
C LEU A 254 -10.36 12.92 -22.33
N THR A 255 -9.47 13.87 -22.58
CA THR A 255 -9.03 14.16 -23.97
C THR A 255 -8.02 13.11 -24.46
N PRO A 256 -7.84 12.91 -25.78
CA PRO A 256 -6.80 12.01 -26.30
C PRO A 256 -5.38 12.38 -25.86
N THR A 257 -5.08 13.68 -25.76
CA THR A 257 -3.79 14.19 -25.24
C THR A 257 -3.67 13.94 -23.74
N GLY A 258 -4.72 14.20 -22.97
CA GLY A 258 -4.77 13.92 -21.54
C GLY A 258 -4.59 12.43 -21.23
N TYR A 259 -5.24 11.55 -21.98
CA TYR A 259 -5.06 10.10 -21.87
C TYR A 259 -3.60 9.68 -22.05
N ARG A 260 -2.96 10.11 -23.15
CA ARG A 260 -1.53 9.80 -23.39
C ARG A 260 -0.64 10.32 -22.27
N PHE A 261 -0.91 11.53 -21.79
CA PHE A 261 -0.16 12.12 -20.69
C PHE A 261 -0.30 11.28 -19.41
N ILE A 262 -1.53 10.91 -19.02
CA ILE A 262 -1.80 10.06 -17.84
C ILE A 262 -1.04 8.73 -17.97
N VAL A 263 -1.16 8.03 -19.09
CA VAL A 263 -0.47 6.73 -19.29
C VAL A 263 1.05 6.88 -19.15
N SER A 264 1.64 7.92 -19.76
CA SER A 264 3.08 8.16 -19.71
C SER A 264 3.58 8.54 -18.31
N THR A 265 2.80 9.33 -17.56
CA THR A 265 3.23 9.92 -16.28
C THR A 265 2.92 9.01 -15.09
N MET A 266 1.79 8.33 -15.12
CA MET A 266 1.36 7.44 -14.04
C MET A 266 1.93 6.03 -14.21
N GLY A 267 2.29 5.66 -15.44
CA GLY A 267 2.89 4.38 -15.80
C GLY A 267 1.85 3.30 -16.09
N GLN A 268 1.96 2.66 -17.24
CA GLN A 268 1.03 1.64 -17.72
C GLN A 268 0.79 0.51 -16.71
N ARG A 269 1.86 -0.09 -16.18
CA ARG A 269 1.76 -1.19 -15.21
C ARG A 269 0.98 -0.82 -13.96
N MET A 270 1.11 0.43 -13.49
CA MET A 270 0.38 0.90 -12.31
C MET A 270 -1.10 1.05 -12.63
N LEU A 271 -1.45 1.64 -13.79
CA LEU A 271 -2.83 1.82 -14.22
C LEU A 271 -3.54 0.49 -14.48
N GLU A 272 -2.84 -0.49 -15.06
CA GLU A 272 -3.34 -1.87 -15.23
C GLU A 272 -3.55 -2.55 -13.88
N ALA A 273 -2.58 -2.47 -12.96
CA ALA A 273 -2.70 -3.04 -11.62
C ALA A 273 -3.81 -2.38 -10.79
N ALA A 274 -4.09 -1.09 -11.04
CA ALA A 274 -5.18 -0.35 -10.44
C ALA A 274 -6.54 -0.60 -11.12
N GLY A 275 -6.58 -1.40 -12.20
CA GLY A 275 -7.82 -1.79 -12.89
C GLY A 275 -8.47 -0.70 -13.74
N VAL A 276 -7.73 0.36 -14.06
CA VAL A 276 -8.25 1.51 -14.85
C VAL A 276 -7.69 1.58 -16.26
N LEU A 277 -6.84 0.63 -16.65
CA LEU A 277 -6.35 0.48 -18.01
C LEU A 277 -6.46 -0.98 -18.43
N VAL A 278 -6.93 -1.23 -19.66
CA VAL A 278 -6.99 -2.57 -20.21
C VAL A 278 -5.55 -3.02 -20.51
N PRO A 279 -5.12 -4.22 -20.05
CA PRO A 279 -3.80 -4.73 -20.38
C PRO A 279 -3.60 -4.74 -21.89
N SER A 280 -2.51 -4.15 -22.36
CA SER A 280 -2.13 -4.32 -23.76
C SER A 280 -1.92 -5.81 -24.00
N LEU A 281 -2.68 -6.39 -24.94
CA LEU A 281 -2.39 -7.70 -25.51
C LEU A 281 -1.07 -7.57 -26.30
N GLU A 282 0.06 -7.50 -25.62
CA GLU A 282 1.35 -7.69 -26.28
C GLU A 282 1.40 -9.15 -26.71
N LYS A 283 1.22 -9.36 -28.01
CA LYS A 283 1.68 -10.56 -28.70
C LYS A 283 3.18 -10.64 -28.45
N ASN A 284 3.61 -11.73 -27.81
CA ASN A 284 5.00 -12.12 -27.59
C ASN A 284 5.94 -11.75 -28.73
#